data_AF-A0A7W6UP60-F1
#
_entry.id   AF-A0A7W6UP60-F1
#
_cell.length_a   1.000
_cell.length_b   1.000
_cell.length_c   1.000
_cell.angle_alpha   90.00
_cell.angle_beta   90.00
_cell.angle_gamma   90.00
#
_symmetry.space_group_name_H-M   'P 1'
#
loop_
_entity.id
_entity.type
_entity.pdbx_description
1 polymer ?
#
loop_
_entity_poly.entity_id
_entity_poly.type
_entity_poly.pdbx_seq_one_letter_code
_entity_poly.pdbx_strand_id
1 'polypeptide(L)'
;MTYLKQPADRGRDAADKADLRLFGKNADGAPYRTFSSIAEAVRAEGKTPTLAVNAGMYRSDFSPMGLYVENGRELKPANSATPRPPPVARNFRFLAILRTIISSF
;
A
#
# COMPACT_ATOMS: atom_id res chain seq x y z
N MET A 1 6.31 -1.59 -5.53
CA MET A 1 6.89 -0.78 -4.44
C MET A 1 7.00 -1.67 -3.22
N THR A 2 8.21 -1.82 -2.69
CA THR A 2 8.52 -2.89 -1.75
C THR A 2 9.34 -2.37 -0.59
N TYR A 3 9.08 -2.87 0.61
CA TYR A 3 9.85 -2.56 1.81
C TYR A 3 11.14 -3.36 1.90
N LEU A 4 12.12 -2.90 2.67
CA LEU A 4 13.20 -3.75 3.13
C LEU A 4 13.37 -3.64 4.63
N LYS A 5 13.35 -4.78 5.34
CA LYS A 5 13.86 -4.90 6.72
C LYS A 5 15.34 -5.25 6.63
N GLN A 6 16.18 -4.70 7.51
CA GLN A 6 17.60 -5.07 7.68
C GLN A 6 17.82 -5.68 9.08
N PRO A 7 18.75 -6.62 9.28
CA PRO A 7 19.10 -7.11 10.61
C PRO A 7 20.08 -6.13 11.25
N ALA A 8 19.84 -5.76 12.50
CA ALA A 8 20.77 -4.94 13.27
C ALA A 8 22.03 -5.75 13.60
N ASP A 9 23.20 -5.14 13.44
CA ASP A 9 24.46 -5.68 13.96
C ASP A 9 24.39 -5.71 15.48
N ARG A 10 24.69 -6.89 16.01
CA ARG A 10 24.45 -7.31 17.40
C ARG A 10 25.27 -6.48 18.39
N GLY A 11 24.64 -5.52 19.06
CA GLY A 11 25.25 -4.74 20.14
C GLY A 11 24.23 -3.89 20.87
N ARG A 12 23.68 -4.46 21.95
CA ARG A 12 22.84 -3.87 23.01
C ARG A 12 22.70 -2.33 23.02
N ASP A 13 21.41 -1.90 23.08
CA ASP A 13 20.85 -0.69 23.72
C ASP A 13 20.08 0.24 22.75
N ALA A 14 18.79 0.44 23.02
CA ALA A 14 17.71 0.99 22.18
C ALA A 14 17.16 0.00 21.14
N ALA A 15 16.01 -0.61 21.45
CA ALA A 15 15.20 -1.48 20.59
C ALA A 15 15.70 -1.54 19.13
N ASP A 16 16.51 -2.56 18.79
CA ASP A 16 17.19 -2.75 17.51
C ASP A 16 16.38 -2.14 16.35
N LYS A 17 16.73 -0.91 15.95
CA LYS A 17 16.00 -0.17 14.92
C LYS A 17 16.37 -0.78 13.58
N ALA A 18 15.51 -1.67 13.09
CA ALA A 18 15.60 -2.13 11.71
C ALA A 18 15.43 -0.93 10.76
N ASP A 19 16.37 -0.75 9.82
CA ASP A 19 16.28 0.24 8.75
C ASP A 19 15.11 -0.15 7.83
N LEU A 20 14.09 0.71 7.77
CA LEU A 20 12.88 0.54 6.97
C LEU A 20 12.86 1.60 5.88
N ARG A 21 12.92 1.15 4.62
CA ARG A 21 12.95 2.04 3.45
C ARG A 21 11.83 1.70 2.47
N LEU A 22 11.35 2.74 1.79
CA LEU A 22 10.40 2.65 0.69
C LEU A 22 11.19 2.64 -0.63
N PHE A 23 10.83 1.75 -1.57
CA PHE A 23 11.45 1.66 -2.90
C PHE A 23 10.43 1.80 -4.03
N GLY A 24 10.43 2.95 -4.70
CA GLY A 24 9.39 3.29 -5.66
C GLY A 24 9.86 3.44 -7.06
N LYS A 25 10.82 4.32 -7.26
CA LYS A 25 11.49 4.53 -8.52
C LYS A 25 12.98 4.26 -8.35
N ASN A 26 13.58 3.71 -9.38
CA ASN A 26 15.03 3.59 -9.48
C ASN A 26 15.67 4.95 -9.78
N ALA A 27 16.99 4.98 -9.90
CA ALA A 27 17.74 6.20 -10.22
C ALA A 27 17.29 6.86 -11.53
N ASP A 28 16.79 6.07 -12.49
CA ASP A 28 16.28 6.55 -13.79
C ASP A 28 14.83 7.05 -13.73
N GLY A 29 14.20 7.03 -12.55
CA GLY A 29 12.80 7.41 -12.37
C GLY A 29 11.78 6.34 -12.79
N ALA A 30 12.23 5.15 -13.20
CA ALA A 30 11.39 4.02 -13.56
C ALA A 30 10.98 3.21 -12.32
N PRO A 31 9.74 2.67 -12.27
CA PRO A 31 9.32 1.87 -11.14
C PRO A 31 10.06 0.53 -11.09
N TYR A 32 10.46 0.08 -9.90
CA TYR A 32 11.18 -1.19 -9.72
C TYR A 32 10.38 -2.44 -10.16
N ARG A 33 9.03 -2.41 -10.05
CA ARG A 33 8.07 -3.47 -10.45
C ARG A 33 8.20 -4.83 -9.75
N THR A 34 9.41 -5.34 -9.50
CA THR A 34 9.66 -6.68 -8.93
C THR A 34 10.50 -6.60 -7.65
N PHE A 35 10.40 -7.62 -6.79
CA PHE A 35 11.24 -7.71 -5.58
C PHE A 35 12.72 -7.93 -5.91
N SER A 36 13.03 -8.66 -6.97
CA SER A 36 14.41 -8.92 -7.40
C SER A 36 15.16 -7.64 -7.76
N SER A 37 14.54 -6.74 -8.53
CA SER A 37 15.16 -5.45 -8.90
C SER A 37 15.50 -4.58 -7.68
N ILE A 38 14.68 -4.64 -6.63
CA ILE A 38 14.90 -3.90 -5.38
C ILE A 38 16.01 -4.58 -4.58
N ALA A 39 16.03 -5.91 -4.56
CA ALA A 39 17.10 -6.66 -3.92
C ALA A 39 18.46 -6.44 -4.59
N GLU A 40 18.49 -6.28 -5.92
CA GLU A 40 19.69 -5.92 -6.68
C GLU A 40 20.14 -4.50 -6.38
N ALA A 41 19.24 -3.52 -6.40
CA ALA A 41 19.56 -2.13 -6.06
C ALA A 41 20.14 -2.00 -4.64
N VAL A 42 19.56 -2.72 -3.67
CA VAL A 42 20.07 -2.72 -2.29
C VAL A 42 21.41 -3.43 -2.17
N ARG A 43 21.63 -4.51 -2.92
CA ARG A 43 22.95 -5.16 -3.00
C ARG A 43 24.00 -4.27 -3.64
N ALA A 44 23.63 -3.47 -4.65
CA ALA A 44 24.52 -2.49 -5.25
C ALA A 44 24.92 -1.38 -4.27
N GLU A 45 24.08 -1.05 -3.29
CA GLU A 45 24.41 -0.18 -2.15
C GLU A 45 25.24 -0.88 -1.05
N GLY A 46 25.69 -2.12 -1.27
CA GLY A 46 26.47 -2.91 -0.30
C GLY A 46 25.63 -3.46 0.86
N LYS A 47 24.30 -3.48 0.74
CA LYS A 47 23.37 -3.90 1.79
C LYS A 47 22.71 -5.23 1.44
N THR A 48 22.26 -5.96 2.47
CA THR A 48 21.52 -7.22 2.26
C THR A 48 20.04 -7.04 2.65
N PRO A 49 19.10 -7.20 1.72
CA PRO A 49 17.67 -7.15 2.01
C PRO A 49 17.24 -8.35 2.89
N THR A 50 16.57 -8.11 4.03
CA THR A 50 16.05 -9.20 4.89
C THR A 50 14.61 -9.58 4.58
N LEU A 51 13.77 -8.62 4.21
CA LEU A 51 12.35 -8.86 3.95
C LEU A 51 11.81 -7.86 2.95
N ALA A 52 11.09 -8.33 1.93
CA ALA A 52 10.43 -7.48 0.95
C ALA A 52 8.91 -7.68 0.93
N VAL A 53 8.13 -6.62 1.21
CA VAL A 53 6.65 -6.66 1.18
C VAL A 53 6.06 -5.46 0.43
N ASN A 54 4.85 -5.61 -0.12
CA ASN A 54 4.15 -4.54 -0.84
C ASN A 54 3.79 -3.34 0.07
N ALA A 55 3.79 -2.11 -0.50
CA ALA A 55 3.56 -0.86 0.22
C ALA A 55 2.22 -0.15 -0.05
N GLY A 56 1.18 -0.89 -0.49
CA GLY A 56 -0.18 -0.37 -0.65
C GLY A 56 -0.71 -0.49 -2.08
N MET A 57 -1.82 0.21 -2.34
CA MET A 57 -2.50 0.20 -3.64
C MET A 57 -1.88 1.20 -4.62
N TYR A 58 -1.66 0.74 -5.85
CA TYR A 58 -1.11 1.52 -6.95
C TYR A 58 -2.02 1.43 -8.17
N ARG A 59 -1.98 2.46 -9.01
CA ARG A 59 -2.59 2.46 -10.34
C ARG A 59 -1.77 1.60 -11.32
N SER A 60 -2.33 1.37 -12.50
CA SER A 60 -1.66 0.64 -13.59
C SER A 60 -0.38 1.33 -14.09
N ASP A 61 -0.25 2.64 -13.88
CA ASP A 61 0.95 3.44 -14.16
C ASP A 61 1.97 3.44 -13.01
N PHE A 62 1.75 2.64 -11.96
CA PHE A 62 2.55 2.56 -10.74
C PHE A 62 2.53 3.84 -9.88
N SER A 63 1.57 4.75 -10.08
CA SER A 63 1.33 5.86 -9.16
C SER A 63 0.58 5.39 -7.89
N PRO A 64 0.93 5.89 -6.69
CA PRO A 64 0.27 5.50 -5.43
C PRO A 64 -1.18 5.97 -5.42
N MET A 65 -2.14 5.19 -4.89
CA MET A 65 -3.54 5.60 -4.78
C MET A 65 -3.84 6.51 -3.58
N GLY A 66 -3.08 6.40 -2.49
CA GLY A 66 -3.22 7.19 -1.25
C GLY A 66 -2.04 8.14 -0.96
N LEU A 67 -1.93 8.57 0.31
CA LEU A 67 -0.78 9.33 0.82
C LEU A 67 0.51 8.57 0.53
N TYR A 68 1.51 9.28 0.04
CA TYR A 68 2.81 8.70 -0.28
C TYR A 68 3.91 9.63 0.18
N VAL A 69 4.73 9.15 1.13
CA VAL A 69 5.86 9.85 1.72
C VAL A 69 7.08 8.95 1.61
N GLU A 70 8.17 9.46 1.04
CA GLU A 70 9.41 8.72 0.84
C GLU A 70 10.60 9.59 1.27
N ASN A 71 11.53 9.02 2.02
CA ASN A 71 12.70 9.74 2.56
C ASN A 71 12.32 11.05 3.30
N GLY A 72 11.21 11.03 4.03
CA GLY A 72 10.69 12.20 4.77
C GLY A 72 10.01 13.26 3.90
N ARG A 73 9.94 13.06 2.57
CA ARG A 73 9.28 13.98 1.65
C ARG A 73 7.92 13.44 1.23
N GLU A 74 6.89 14.27 1.39
CA GLU A 74 5.58 13.98 0.82
C GLU A 74 5.61 14.14 -0.69
N LEU A 75 5.19 13.09 -1.40
CA LEU A 75 5.17 12.99 -2.85
C LEU A 75 3.74 12.89 -3.40
N LYS A 76 2.78 12.43 -2.58
CA LYS A 76 1.36 12.53 -2.88
C LYS A 76 0.55 12.75 -1.59
N PRO A 77 -0.32 13.76 -1.52
CA PRO A 77 -1.13 14.02 -0.33
C PRO A 77 -2.23 12.99 -0.11
N ALA A 78 -2.67 12.89 1.14
CA ALA A 78 -3.87 12.15 1.49
C ALA A 78 -5.11 12.81 0.86
N ASN A 79 -6.07 12.00 0.42
CA ASN A 79 -7.38 12.52 0.06
C ASN A 79 -8.17 12.80 1.34
N SER A 80 -8.38 14.07 1.67
CA SER A 80 -9.14 14.52 2.85
C SER A 80 -10.58 14.93 2.53
N ALA A 81 -11.05 14.71 1.30
CA ALA A 81 -12.42 15.04 0.93
C ALA A 81 -13.41 14.15 1.69
N THR A 82 -14.50 14.75 2.18
CA THR A 82 -15.60 14.01 2.80
C THR A 82 -16.21 13.08 1.74
N PRO A 83 -16.33 11.76 1.99
CA PRO A 83 -16.95 10.84 1.05
C PRO A 83 -18.36 11.32 0.72
N ARG A 84 -18.68 11.43 -0.57
CA ARG A 84 -20.05 11.71 -0.98
C ARG A 84 -20.89 10.46 -0.65
N PRO A 85 -21.97 10.59 0.13
CA PRO A 85 -22.85 9.45 0.36
C PRO A 85 -23.42 8.98 -0.99
N PRO A 86 -23.60 7.67 -1.19
CA PRO A 86 -24.30 7.17 -2.37
C PRO A 86 -25.70 7.80 -2.42
N PRO A 87 -26.26 8.06 -3.62
CA PRO A 87 -27.63 8.54 -3.72
C PRO A 87 -28.56 7.56 -3.00
N VAL A 88 -29.32 8.06 -2.03
CA VAL A 88 -30.30 7.26 -1.30
C VAL A 88 -31.38 6.88 -2.30
N ALA A 89 -31.40 5.61 -2.71
CA ALA A 89 -32.47 5.08 -3.55
C ALA A 89 -33.77 5.14 -2.74
N ARG A 90 -34.65 6.10 -3.09
CA ARG A 90 -35.92 6.35 -2.38
C ARG A 90 -36.95 5.22 -2.46
N ASN A 91 -36.68 4.12 -3.18
CA ASN A 91 -37.67 3.09 -3.49
C ASN A 91 -37.15 1.65 -3.29
N PHE A 92 -36.60 1.31 -2.11
CA PHE A 92 -36.44 -0.11 -1.75
C PHE A 92 -37.76 -0.67 -1.22
N ARG A 93 -38.58 -1.24 -2.12
CA ARG A 93 -39.77 -2.03 -1.70
C ARG A 93 -39.36 -3.43 -1.28
N PHE A 94 -38.86 -3.55 -0.05
CA PHE A 94 -38.54 -4.84 0.59
C PHE A 94 -39.79 -5.69 0.89
N LEU A 95 -40.98 -5.08 0.89
CA LEU A 95 -42.22 -5.73 1.33
C LEU A 95 -42.94 -6.57 0.25
N ALA A 96 -42.53 -6.47 -1.03
CA ALA A 96 -43.19 -7.22 -2.11
C ALA A 96 -42.72 -8.69 -2.20
N ILE A 97 -41.45 -8.97 -1.88
CA ILE A 97 -40.89 -10.33 -1.99
C ILE A 97 -41.41 -11.23 -0.87
N LEU A 98 -41.64 -10.70 0.34
CA LEU A 98 -42.08 -11.50 1.47
C LEU A 98 -43.54 -11.99 1.34
N ARG A 99 -44.41 -11.23 0.65
CA ARG A 99 -45.81 -11.63 0.43
C ARG A 99 -45.95 -12.83 -0.51
N THR A 100 -45.07 -12.97 -1.50
CA THR A 100 -45.11 -14.09 -2.44
C THR A 100 -44.69 -15.40 -1.78
N ILE A 101 -43.74 -15.37 -0.84
CA ILE A 101 -43.18 -16.58 -0.22
C ILE A 101 -44.12 -17.20 0.81
N ILE A 102 -44.90 -16.39 1.55
CA ILE A 102 -45.79 -16.89 2.61
C ILE A 102 -47.12 -17.39 2.04
N SER A 103 -47.54 -16.96 0.84
CA SER A 103 -48.82 -17.39 0.26
C SER A 103 -48.75 -18.71 -0.54
N SER A 104 -47.60 -19.38 -0.55
CA SER A 104 -47.38 -20.68 -1.22
C SER A 104 -47.01 -21.82 -0.26
N PHE A 105 -47.32 -21.68 1.05
CA PHE A 105 -47.31 -22.76 2.03
C PHE A 105 -48.70 -22.92 2.66
#